data_AF-A0A7C6S799-F1
#
_entry.id   AF-A0A7C6S799-F1
#
_cell.length_a   1.000
_cell.length_b   1.000
_cell.length_c   1.000
_cell.angle_alpha   90.00
_cell.angle_beta   90.00
_cell.angle_gamma   90.00
#
_symmetry.space_group_name_H-M   'P 1'
#
loop_
_entity.id
_entity.type
_entity.pdbx_description
1 polymer ?
#
loop_
_entity_poly.entity_id
_entity_poly.type
_entity_poly.pdbx_seq_one_letter_code
_entity_poly.pdbx_strand_id
1 'polypeptide(L)'
;MPTQPSNGVSFTLEELHQSIEIQLERSTLQDLTDDKALQHAVCGLTEEAGEVAGLLKREVYQEKPIERERWLDELGDVLWYLIVTARAKGIELDEVFKYNEAKLAKRYGPFGQDSAQLTLEGF
;
A
#
# COMPACT_ATOMS: atom_id res chain seq x y z
N MET A 1 4.17 -17.39 27.94
CA MET A 1 4.19 -18.09 26.64
C MET A 1 5.08 -17.26 25.73
N PRO A 2 6.28 -17.73 25.34
CA PRO A 2 7.10 -16.98 24.39
C PRO A 2 6.45 -17.07 23.01
N THR A 3 6.08 -15.92 22.45
CA THR A 3 5.60 -15.76 21.07
C THR A 3 6.69 -16.25 20.13
N GLN A 4 6.37 -17.22 19.25
CA GLN A 4 7.29 -17.61 18.19
C GLN A 4 7.58 -16.40 17.28
N PRO A 5 8.84 -16.23 16.83
CA PRO A 5 9.12 -15.24 15.80
C PRO A 5 8.36 -15.66 14.54
N SER A 6 7.50 -14.77 14.02
CA SER A 6 6.98 -14.93 12.67
C SER A 6 8.20 -14.97 11.74
N ASN A 7 8.40 -16.09 11.04
CA ASN A 7 9.38 -16.19 9.96
C ASN A 7 8.96 -15.20 8.87
N GLY A 8 9.37 -13.94 9.02
CA GLY A 8 9.16 -12.88 8.06
C GLY A 8 9.97 -13.20 6.82
N VAL A 9 9.33 -13.81 5.83
CA VAL A 9 9.90 -13.90 4.50
C VAL A 9 9.99 -12.47 3.99
N SER A 10 11.21 -11.94 3.93
CA SER A 10 11.52 -10.68 3.27
C SER A 10 11.65 -10.97 1.78
N PHE A 11 10.96 -10.20 0.95
CA PHE A 11 11.12 -10.25 -0.50
C PHE A 11 12.14 -9.20 -0.94
N THR A 12 12.87 -9.50 -2.01
CA THR A 12 13.62 -8.50 -2.79
C THR A 12 12.65 -7.67 -3.63
N LEU A 13 13.07 -6.47 -4.06
CA LEU A 13 12.27 -5.67 -5.00
C LEU A 13 11.99 -6.45 -6.29
N GLU A 14 12.99 -7.18 -6.80
CA GLU A 14 12.83 -8.01 -7.99
C GLU A 14 11.73 -9.06 -7.83
N GLU A 15 11.71 -9.79 -6.71
CA GLU A 15 10.65 -10.78 -6.42
C GLU A 15 9.27 -10.13 -6.30
N LEU A 16 9.21 -8.92 -5.75
CA LEU A 16 7.97 -8.14 -5.66
C LEU A 16 7.46 -7.75 -7.06
N HIS A 17 8.33 -7.19 -7.91
CA HIS A 17 7.98 -6.85 -9.30
C HIS A 17 7.50 -8.11 -10.07
N GLN A 18 8.22 -9.22 -9.98
CA GLN A 18 7.81 -10.48 -10.63
C GLN A 18 6.45 -10.99 -10.14
N SER A 19 6.19 -10.90 -8.83
CA SER A 19 4.89 -11.29 -8.28
C SER A 19 3.74 -10.42 -8.81
N ILE A 20 3.97 -9.11 -8.91
CA ILE A 20 3.02 -8.14 -9.45
C ILE A 20 2.68 -8.45 -10.90
N GLU A 21 3.69 -8.75 -11.72
CA GLU A 21 3.50 -9.12 -13.13
C GLU A 21 2.57 -10.33 -13.26
N ILE A 22 2.84 -11.41 -12.51
CA ILE A 22 2.03 -12.63 -12.53
C ILE A 22 0.58 -12.36 -12.09
N GLN A 23 0.39 -11.52 -11.08
CA GLN A 23 -0.93 -11.17 -10.59
C GLN A 23 -1.71 -10.34 -11.62
N LEU A 24 -1.05 -9.41 -12.32
CA LEU A 24 -1.67 -8.59 -13.36
C LEU A 24 -2.05 -9.41 -14.60
N GLU A 25 -1.19 -10.33 -15.04
CA GLU A 25 -1.48 -11.29 -16.12
C GLU A 25 -2.69 -12.19 -15.81
N ARG A 26 -2.97 -12.43 -14.53
CA ARG A 26 -4.11 -13.25 -14.09
C ARG A 26 -5.35 -12.41 -13.82
N SER A 27 -5.24 -11.08 -13.89
CA SER A 27 -6.34 -10.16 -13.62
C SER A 27 -7.18 -9.91 -14.86
N THR A 28 -8.41 -9.47 -14.65
CA THR A 28 -9.31 -9.03 -15.73
C THR A 28 -8.87 -7.73 -16.40
N LEU A 29 -7.82 -7.08 -15.88
CA LEU A 29 -7.31 -5.81 -16.39
C LEU A 29 -6.40 -5.97 -17.61
N GLN A 30 -5.88 -7.17 -17.88
CA GLN A 30 -5.02 -7.43 -19.05
C GLN A 30 -5.70 -7.10 -20.39
N ASP A 31 -7.02 -7.26 -20.44
CA ASP A 31 -7.82 -7.05 -21.66
C ASP A 31 -8.32 -5.60 -21.82
N LEU A 32 -8.02 -4.71 -20.87
CA LEU A 32 -8.48 -3.32 -20.91
C LEU A 32 -7.51 -2.43 -21.69
N THR A 33 -8.06 -1.48 -22.43
CA THR A 33 -7.28 -0.36 -22.99
C THR A 33 -6.71 0.49 -21.86
N ASP A 34 -5.54 1.08 -22.04
CA ASP A 34 -4.82 1.87 -21.03
C ASP A 34 -5.71 2.87 -20.25
N ASP A 35 -6.57 3.62 -20.95
CA ASP A 35 -7.48 4.59 -20.32
C ASP A 35 -8.54 3.94 -19.42
N LYS A 36 -9.05 2.76 -19.80
CA LYS A 36 -10.05 2.02 -19.02
C LYS A 36 -9.40 1.29 -17.85
N ALA A 37 -8.21 0.74 -18.06
CA ALA A 37 -7.40 0.14 -17.00
C ALA A 37 -7.08 1.18 -15.91
N LEU A 38 -6.67 2.39 -16.30
CA LEU A 38 -6.39 3.47 -15.37
C LEU A 38 -7.63 3.92 -14.60
N GLN A 39 -8.77 4.11 -15.27
CA GLN A 39 -10.03 4.49 -14.61
C GLN A 39 -10.46 3.42 -13.60
N HIS A 40 -10.43 2.14 -14.00
CA HIS A 40 -10.73 1.04 -13.11
C HIS A 40 -9.80 1.05 -11.89
N ALA A 41 -8.49 1.16 -12.13
CA ALA A 41 -7.49 1.09 -11.07
C ALA A 41 -7.64 2.22 -10.04
N VAL A 42 -7.89 3.45 -10.49
CA VAL A 42 -8.06 4.62 -9.60
C VAL A 42 -9.38 4.54 -8.81
N CYS A 43 -10.45 4.07 -9.44
CA CYS A 43 -11.72 3.82 -8.75
C CYS A 43 -11.56 2.75 -7.68
N GLY A 44 -10.95 1.60 -8.02
CA GLY A 44 -10.65 0.52 -7.09
C GLY A 44 -9.79 1.01 -5.93
N LEU A 45 -8.71 1.75 -6.19
CA LEU A 45 -7.89 2.33 -5.13
C LEU A 45 -8.69 3.16 -4.11
N THR A 46 -9.70 3.91 -4.59
CA THR A 46 -10.56 4.72 -3.73
C THR A 46 -11.53 3.86 -2.93
N GLU A 47 -12.09 2.83 -3.55
CA GLU A 47 -12.99 1.86 -2.93
C GLU A 47 -12.29 1.15 -1.76
N GLU A 48 -11.11 0.58 -1.99
CA GLU A 48 -10.36 -0.16 -0.96
C GLU A 48 -9.86 0.76 0.17
N ALA A 49 -9.47 1.99 -0.15
CA ALA A 49 -9.15 2.97 0.90
C ALA A 49 -10.37 3.27 1.80
N GLY A 50 -11.57 3.23 1.24
CA GLY A 50 -12.83 3.33 1.98
C GLY A 50 -13.10 2.13 2.87
N GLU A 51 -12.79 0.92 2.41
CA GLU A 51 -12.87 -0.33 3.18
C GLU A 51 -11.95 -0.30 4.41
N VAL A 52 -10.70 0.15 4.23
CA VAL A 52 -9.74 0.39 5.32
C VAL A 52 -10.30 1.37 6.35
N ALA A 53 -10.87 2.49 5.90
CA ALA A 53 -11.54 3.44 6.81
C ALA A 53 -12.74 2.79 7.53
N GLY A 54 -13.45 1.89 6.84
CA GLY A 54 -14.53 1.08 7.40
C GLY A 54 -14.07 0.15 8.53
N LEU A 55 -12.89 -0.48 8.42
CA LEU A 55 -12.29 -1.28 9.49
C LEU A 55 -12.08 -0.45 10.75
N LEU A 56 -11.41 0.71 10.62
CA LEU A 56 -11.18 1.61 11.75
C LEU A 56 -12.49 2.07 12.39
N LYS A 57 -13.48 2.45 11.57
CA LYS A 57 -14.80 2.85 12.06
C LYS A 57 -15.45 1.72 12.87
N ARG A 58 -15.34 0.46 12.44
CA ARG A 58 -15.88 -0.67 13.19
C ARG A 58 -15.18 -0.83 14.55
N GLU A 59 -13.85 -0.76 14.59
CA GLU A 59 -13.08 -0.85 15.84
C GLU A 59 -13.48 0.23 16.85
N VAL A 60 -13.55 1.49 16.38
CA VAL A 60 -13.80 2.65 17.23
C VAL A 60 -15.25 2.71 17.71
N TYR A 61 -16.22 2.50 16.81
CA TYR A 61 -17.64 2.75 17.12
C TYR A 61 -18.42 1.50 17.54
N GLN A 62 -17.89 0.29 17.32
CA GLN A 62 -18.50 -0.96 17.78
C GLN A 62 -17.72 -1.58 18.95
N GLU A 63 -16.63 -0.93 19.40
CA GLU A 63 -15.78 -1.34 20.54
C GLU A 63 -15.29 -2.80 20.45
N LYS A 64 -15.11 -3.32 19.23
CA LYS A 64 -14.65 -4.68 18.99
C LYS A 64 -13.38 -4.67 18.14
N PRO A 65 -12.31 -5.37 18.55
CA PRO A 65 -11.12 -5.49 17.73
C PRO A 65 -11.45 -6.21 16.42
N ILE A 66 -10.88 -5.72 15.33
CA ILE A 66 -10.93 -6.40 14.04
C ILE A 66 -9.71 -7.32 13.93
N GLU A 67 -9.90 -8.48 13.33
CA GLU A 67 -8.84 -9.45 13.11
C GLU A 67 -7.77 -8.88 12.19
N ARG A 68 -6.49 -9.14 12.50
CA ARG A 68 -5.34 -8.63 11.74
C ARG A 68 -5.43 -9.02 10.26
N GLU A 69 -5.96 -10.20 9.99
CA GLU A 69 -6.17 -10.75 8.65
C GLU A 69 -7.06 -9.83 7.81
N ARG A 70 -8.11 -9.23 8.40
CA ARG A 70 -8.96 -8.28 7.69
C ARG A 70 -8.23 -7.00 7.33
N TRP A 71 -7.37 -6.51 8.22
CA TRP A 71 -6.50 -5.39 7.89
C TRP A 71 -5.51 -5.73 6.78
N LEU A 72 -4.97 -6.94 6.75
CA LEU A 72 -4.09 -7.39 5.69
C LEU A 72 -4.80 -7.50 4.33
N ASP A 73 -6.06 -7.96 4.32
CA ASP A 73 -6.87 -8.04 3.11
C ASP A 73 -7.05 -6.63 2.51
N GLU A 74 -7.66 -5.69 3.24
CA GLU A 74 -7.98 -4.36 2.68
C GLU A 74 -6.72 -3.53 2.38
N LEU A 75 -5.68 -3.61 3.21
CA LEU A 75 -4.41 -2.94 2.91
C LEU A 75 -3.69 -3.59 1.72
N GLY A 76 -3.87 -4.89 1.53
CA GLY A 76 -3.38 -5.63 0.36
C GLY A 76 -4.07 -5.16 -0.92
N ASP A 77 -5.39 -4.98 -0.89
CA ASP A 77 -6.15 -4.50 -2.04
C ASP A 77 -5.83 -3.03 -2.37
N VAL A 78 -5.62 -2.17 -1.35
CA VAL A 78 -5.07 -0.81 -1.56
C VAL A 78 -3.70 -0.85 -2.24
N LEU A 79 -2.79 -1.70 -1.75
CA LEU A 79 -1.47 -1.85 -2.36
C LEU A 79 -1.58 -2.34 -3.80
N TRP A 80 -2.50 -3.27 -4.06
CA TRP A 80 -2.72 -3.83 -5.39
C TRP A 80 -3.17 -2.76 -6.39
N TYR A 81 -4.19 -1.98 -6.07
CA TYR A 81 -4.65 -0.92 -6.96
C TYR A 81 -3.67 0.24 -7.09
N LEU A 82 -2.85 0.52 -6.06
CA LEU A 82 -1.74 1.48 -6.18
C LEU A 82 -0.73 1.02 -7.24
N ILE A 83 -0.36 -0.26 -7.21
CA ILE A 83 0.57 -0.86 -8.16
C ILE A 83 0.01 -0.81 -9.58
N VAL A 84 -1.25 -1.24 -9.75
CA VAL A 84 -1.93 -1.21 -11.06
C VAL A 84 -1.98 0.22 -11.60
N THR A 85 -2.31 1.19 -10.75
CA THR A 85 -2.35 2.61 -11.13
C THR A 85 -0.98 3.12 -11.57
N ALA A 86 0.07 2.81 -10.81
CA ALA A 86 1.44 3.20 -11.15
C ALA A 86 1.85 2.60 -12.51
N ARG A 87 1.59 1.32 -12.73
CA ARG A 87 1.88 0.64 -13.98
C ARG A 87 1.13 1.23 -15.17
N ALA A 88 -0.17 1.53 -15.02
CA ALA A 88 -0.97 2.18 -16.06
C ALA A 88 -0.44 3.58 -16.44
N LYS A 89 0.40 4.18 -15.59
CA LYS A 89 1.11 5.44 -15.84
C LYS A 89 2.56 5.25 -16.30
N GLY A 90 3.04 4.02 -16.42
CA GLY A 90 4.44 3.71 -16.74
C GLY A 90 5.40 4.07 -15.60
N ILE A 91 4.93 4.00 -14.35
CA ILE A 91 5.70 4.33 -13.15
C ILE A 91 6.01 3.03 -12.39
N GLU A 92 7.27 2.84 -12.05
CA GLU A 92 7.72 1.71 -11.22
C GLU A 92 7.47 1.97 -9.73
N LEU A 93 7.17 0.92 -8.96
CA LEU A 93 6.87 1.04 -7.53
C LEU A 93 8.07 1.56 -6.72
N ASP A 94 9.29 1.21 -7.11
CA ASP A 94 10.51 1.69 -6.46
C ASP A 94 10.73 3.20 -6.71
N GLU A 95 10.33 3.72 -7.86
CA GLU A 95 10.30 5.15 -8.15
C GLU A 95 9.33 5.87 -7.21
N VAL A 96 8.11 5.34 -7.04
CA VAL A 96 7.12 5.89 -6.09
C VAL A 96 7.69 5.94 -4.68
N PHE A 97 8.33 4.86 -4.23
CA PHE A 97 8.93 4.77 -2.90
C PHE A 97 10.06 5.80 -2.71
N LYS A 98 11.05 5.82 -3.61
CA LYS A 98 12.20 6.75 -3.55
C LYS A 98 11.75 8.21 -3.61
N TYR A 99 10.78 8.51 -4.46
CA TYR A 99 10.22 9.86 -4.56
C TYR A 99 9.51 10.28 -3.26
N ASN A 100 8.72 9.37 -2.67
CA ASN A 100 8.05 9.61 -1.40
C ASN A 100 9.05 9.81 -0.26
N GLU A 101 10.09 8.97 -0.17
CA GLU A 101 11.16 9.11 0.82
C GLU A 101 11.85 10.48 0.71
N ALA A 102 12.29 10.87 -0.49
CA ALA A 102 12.93 12.18 -0.71
C ALA A 102 11.99 13.35 -0.37
N LYS A 103 10.70 13.23 -0.70
CA LYS A 103 9.67 14.23 -0.36
C LYS A 103 9.46 14.35 1.15
N LEU A 104 9.34 13.23 1.86
CA LEU A 104 9.14 13.24 3.30
C LEU A 104 10.42 13.68 4.04
N ALA A 105 11.61 13.34 3.54
CA ALA A 105 12.88 13.80 4.11
C ALA A 105 13.03 15.32 4.00
N LYS A 106 12.54 15.93 2.91
CA LYS A 106 12.46 17.40 2.79
C LYS A 106 11.49 18.02 3.80
N ARG A 107 10.40 17.32 4.15
CA ARG A 107 9.35 17.83 5.06
C ARG A 107 9.73 17.66 6.53
N TYR A 108 10.34 16.53 6.88
CA TYR A 108 10.57 16.12 8.27
C TYR A 108 12.05 15.99 8.65
N GLY A 109 12.98 16.27 7.73
CA GLY A 109 14.41 16.08 7.91
C GLY A 109 14.89 14.69 7.45
N PRO A 110 16.22 14.48 7.35
CA PRO A 110 16.79 13.23 6.88
C PRO A 110 16.43 12.06 7.81
N PHE A 111 15.86 11.00 7.25
CA PHE A 111 15.62 9.75 7.97
C PHE A 111 16.97 9.11 8.31
N GLY A 112 17.35 9.14 9.60
CA GLY A 112 18.60 8.55 10.07
C GLY A 112 19.48 9.43 10.96
N GLN A 113 19.10 10.68 11.25
CA GLN A 113 19.75 11.49 12.29
C GLN A 113 18.70 12.11 13.24
N ASP A 114 18.70 11.60 14.47
CA ASP A 114 17.84 11.94 15.62
C ASP A 114 16.31 11.80 15.44
N SER A 115 15.76 10.74 16.04
CA SER A 115 14.33 10.41 16.11
C SER A 115 13.50 11.32 17.04
N ALA A 116 14.04 12.46 17.47
CA ALA A 116 13.46 13.27 18.55
C ALA A 116 12.58 14.47 18.11
N GLN A 117 12.34 14.69 16.81
CA GLN A 117 11.59 15.89 16.36
C GLN A 117 10.52 15.63 15.28
N LEU A 118 9.83 14.49 15.34
CA LEU A 118 8.52 14.36 14.69
C LEU A 118 7.43 14.69 15.72
N THR A 119 7.29 15.97 16.10
CA THR A 119 6.11 16.41 16.84
C THR A 119 4.92 16.49 15.89
N LEU A 120 3.74 16.06 16.36
CA LEU A 120 2.48 16.03 15.60
C LEU A 120 1.93 17.43 15.26
N GLU A 121 2.68 18.51 15.51
CA GLU A 121 2.22 19.90 15.35
C GLU A 121 2.11 20.35 13.87
N GLY A 122 2.39 19.47 12.91
CA GLY A 122 2.35 19.74 11.47
C GLY A 122 1.24 19.04 10.68
N PHE A 123 0.21 18.50 11.36
CA PHE A 123 -0.99 17.92 10.75
C PHE A 123 -2.25 18.72 11.12
#